data_AF-M2ZCQ1-F1
#
_entry.id   AF-M2ZCQ1-F1
#
_cell.length_a   1.000
_cell.length_b   1.000
_cell.length_c   1.000
_cell.angle_alpha   90.00
_cell.angle_beta   90.00
_cell.angle_gamma   90.00
#
_symmetry.space_group_name_H-M   'P 1'
#
loop_
_entity.id
_entity.type
_entity.pdbx_description
1 polymer ?
#
loop_
_entity_poly.entity_id
_entity_poly.type
_entity_poly.pdbx_seq_one_letter_code
_entity_poly.pdbx_strand_id
1 'polypeptide(L)'
;MRLAPGWWMSVDSVVTAIEDPELLATDFRSAWFTGHLDYRIESTPQGCLLRQHFVLRLPRLLRPWSARVDAQLRPRLLDRLAEIRDAIERSG
;
A
#
# COMPACT_ATOMS: atom_id res chain seq x y z
N MET A 1 -2.68 -7.71 11.57
CA MET A 1 -1.90 -8.65 10.74
C MET A 1 -1.02 -9.54 11.60
N ARG A 2 -0.87 -10.82 11.24
CA ARG A 2 0.03 -11.77 11.92
C ARG A 2 1.44 -11.69 11.32
N LEU A 3 2.45 -11.42 12.14
CA LEU A 3 3.85 -11.30 11.71
C LEU A 3 4.63 -12.60 11.93
N ALA A 4 4.35 -13.29 13.05
CA ALA A 4 4.90 -14.59 13.44
C ALA A 4 3.90 -15.29 14.38
N PRO A 5 4.08 -16.58 14.72
CA PRO A 5 3.23 -17.25 15.72
C PRO A 5 3.25 -16.48 17.05
N GLY A 6 2.08 -16.08 17.54
CA GLY A 6 1.93 -15.29 18.77
C GLY A 6 2.19 -13.78 18.63
N TRP A 7 2.65 -13.29 17.46
CA TRP A 7 2.91 -11.87 17.21
C TRP A 7 1.86 -11.26 16.28
N TRP A 8 1.02 -10.41 16.86
CA TRP A 8 -0.01 -9.65 16.18
C TRP A 8 0.40 -8.18 16.12
N MET A 9 0.08 -7.56 14.99
CA MET A 9 0.26 -6.13 14.75
C MET A 9 -1.10 -5.54 14.39
N SER A 10 -1.49 -4.46 15.06
CA SER A 10 -2.57 -3.59 14.59
C SER A 10 -2.00 -2.54 13.64
N VAL A 11 -2.75 -2.21 12.60
CA VAL A 11 -2.49 -1.08 11.71
C VAL A 11 -3.78 -0.28 11.65
N ASP A 12 -3.74 0.95 12.16
CA ASP A 12 -4.84 1.90 11.99
C ASP A 12 -4.61 2.64 10.69
N SER A 13 -5.64 2.69 9.84
CA SER A 13 -5.61 3.43 8.58
C SER A 13 -6.74 4.45 8.55
N VAL A 14 -6.43 5.64 8.06
CA VAL A 14 -7.39 6.74 7.89
C VAL A 14 -7.34 7.23 6.46
N VAL A 15 -8.50 7.39 5.84
CA VAL A 15 -8.60 7.99 4.52
C VAL A 15 -8.35 9.49 4.63
N THR A 16 -7.37 9.99 3.89
CA THR A 16 -6.93 11.40 3.94
C THR A 16 -7.38 12.19 2.73
N ALA A 17 -7.61 11.55 1.58
CA ALA A 17 -8.22 12.16 0.42
C ALA A 17 -9.02 11.13 -0.40
N ILE A 18 -10.13 11.56 -0.98
CA ILE A 18 -10.92 10.81 -1.96
C ILE A 18 -11.38 11.79 -3.03
N GLU A 19 -11.08 11.49 -4.28
CA GLU A 19 -11.68 12.14 -5.46
C GLU A 19 -12.14 11.00 -6.38
N ASP A 20 -13.44 10.75 -6.47
CA ASP A 20 -13.97 9.60 -7.22
C ASP A 20 -14.00 9.93 -8.73
N PRO A 21 -13.43 9.07 -9.63
CA PRO A 21 -12.74 7.80 -9.38
C PRO A 21 -11.20 7.91 -9.34
N GLU A 22 -10.66 9.12 -9.35
CA GLU A 22 -9.27 9.43 -9.69
C GLU A 22 -8.27 9.21 -8.55
N LEU A 23 -8.66 9.41 -7.29
CA LEU A 23 -7.74 9.41 -6.15
C LEU A 23 -8.33 8.74 -4.91
N LEU A 24 -7.54 7.87 -4.30
CA LEU A 24 -7.74 7.40 -2.93
C LEU A 24 -6.41 7.48 -2.17
N ALA A 25 -6.34 8.34 -1.16
CA ALA A 25 -5.16 8.49 -0.31
C ALA A 25 -5.47 8.09 1.13
N THR A 26 -4.52 7.41 1.75
CA THR A 26 -4.64 6.89 3.12
C THR A 26 -3.33 7.06 3.87
N ASP A 27 -3.45 7.49 5.13
CA ASP A 27 -2.36 7.40 6.09
C ASP A 27 -2.57 6.18 6.97
N PHE A 28 -1.51 5.46 7.26
CA PHE A 28 -1.54 4.30 8.14
C PHE A 28 -0.47 4.38 9.22
N ARG A 29 -0.79 3.83 10.38
CA ARG A 29 0.11 3.81 11.53
C ARG A 29 -0.02 2.52 12.31
N SER A 30 1.08 2.11 12.91
CA SER A 30 1.17 1.02 13.88
C SER A 30 2.13 1.42 14.99
N ALA A 31 2.31 0.54 15.98
CA ALA A 31 3.36 0.71 16.98
C ALA A 31 4.79 0.69 16.38
N TRP A 32 4.97 0.18 15.15
CA TRP A 32 6.29 -0.10 14.57
C TRP A 32 6.61 0.74 13.32
N PHE A 33 5.62 1.41 12.72
CA PHE A 33 5.81 2.26 11.55
C PHE A 33 4.62 3.20 11.33
N THR A 34 4.87 4.22 10.51
CA THR A 34 3.84 5.08 9.92
C THR A 34 4.05 5.12 8.42
N GLY A 35 3.01 5.42 7.64
CA GLY A 35 3.18 5.57 6.22
C GLY A 35 1.98 6.18 5.52
N HIS A 36 2.16 6.36 4.23
CA HIS A 36 1.19 6.91 3.30
C HIS A 36 1.03 5.94 2.13
N LEU A 37 -0.20 5.80 1.66
CA LEU A 37 -0.55 5.01 0.50
C LEU A 37 -1.57 5.79 -0.30
N ASP A 38 -1.22 6.15 -1.53
CA ASP A 38 -2.15 6.75 -2.48
C ASP A 38 -2.27 5.90 -3.76
N TYR A 39 -3.49 5.84 -4.27
CA TYR A 39 -3.85 5.27 -5.56
C TYR A 39 -4.34 6.40 -6.45
N ARG A 40 -3.77 6.51 -7.64
CA ARG A 40 -4.20 7.43 -8.68
C ARG A 40 -4.60 6.68 -9.93
N ILE A 41 -5.75 6.99 -10.50
CA ILE A 41 -6.18 6.50 -11.80
C ILE A 41 -5.93 7.60 -12.82
N GLU A 42 -5.16 7.29 -13.85
CA GLU A 42 -4.91 8.20 -14.96
C GLU A 42 -5.49 7.59 -16.24
N SER A 43 -6.28 8.38 -16.97
CA SER A 43 -6.73 7.98 -18.30
C SER A 43 -5.56 7.99 -19.28
N THR A 44 -5.49 6.97 -20.12
CA THR A 44 -4.53 6.84 -21.21
C THR A 44 -5.28 6.60 -22.52
N PRO A 45 -4.68 6.85 -23.69
CA PRO A 45 -5.33 6.56 -24.97
C PRO A 45 -5.74 5.07 -25.15
N GLN A 46 -5.16 4.16 -24.36
CA GLN A 46 -5.37 2.71 -24.45
C GLN A 46 -6.23 2.15 -23.30
N GLY A 47 -6.72 2.99 -22.39
CA GLY A 47 -7.45 2.57 -21.20
C GLY A 47 -7.12 3.41 -19.98
N CYS A 48 -6.93 2.79 -18.81
CA CYS A 48 -6.54 3.49 -17.59
C CYS A 48 -5.24 2.91 -17.01
N LEU A 49 -4.49 3.76 -16.31
CA LEU A 49 -3.31 3.39 -15.55
C LEU A 49 -3.58 3.62 -14.07
N LEU A 50 -3.55 2.55 -13.28
CA LEU A 50 -3.56 2.64 -11.83
C LEU A 50 -2.12 2.78 -11.31
N ARG A 51 -1.79 3.95 -10.76
CA ARG A 51 -0.52 4.19 -10.06
C ARG A 51 -0.74 4.08 -8.56
N GLN A 52 0.06 3.23 -7.93
CA GLN A 52 0.16 3.15 -6.47
C GLN A 52 1.47 3.78 -6.03
N HIS A 53 1.39 4.66 -5.05
CA HIS A 53 2.56 5.20 -4.37
C HIS A 53 2.47 4.88 -2.88
N PHE A 54 3.50 4.21 -2.38
CA PHE A 54 3.57 3.70 -1.02
C PHE A 54 4.84 4.20 -0.34
N VAL A 55 4.67 4.89 0.79
CA VAL A 55 5.76 5.42 1.60
C VAL A 55 5.64 4.84 2.99
N LEU A 56 6.70 4.18 3.48
CA LEU A 56 6.76 3.65 4.83
C LEU A 56 7.94 4.26 5.59
N ARG A 57 7.66 4.75 6.79
CA ARG A 57 8.64 5.35 7.71
C ARG A 57 8.80 4.44 8.92
N LEU A 58 10.03 3.95 9.08
CA LEU A 58 10.45 3.20 10.26
C LEU A 58 10.98 4.16 11.35
N PRO A 59 10.70 3.87 12.64
CA PRO A 59 11.38 4.49 13.76
C PRO A 59 12.89 4.40 13.63
N ARG A 60 13.61 5.34 14.24
CA ARG A 60 15.08 5.45 14.12
C ARG A 60 15.81 4.14 14.46
N LEU A 61 15.32 3.42 15.48
CA LEU A 61 15.88 2.13 15.92
C LEU A 61 15.71 1.00 14.89
N LEU A 62 14.72 1.10 14.00
CA LEU A 62 14.43 0.08 12.98
C LEU A 62 14.95 0.45 11.59
N ARG A 63 15.51 1.66 11.40
CA ARG A 63 16.08 2.09 10.11
C ARG A 63 17.11 1.13 9.50
N PRO A 64 18.00 0.46 10.27
CA PRO A 64 18.93 -0.52 9.69
C PRO A 64 18.24 -1.68 8.97
N TRP A 65 16.96 -1.94 9.29
CA TRP A 65 16.16 -2.99 8.69
C TRP A 65 15.38 -2.53 7.46
N SER A 66 15.49 -1.27 7.03
CA SER A 66 14.69 -0.69 5.95
C SER A 66 14.80 -1.48 4.64
N ALA A 67 16.01 -1.85 4.23
CA ALA A 67 16.23 -2.61 3.00
C ALA A 67 15.58 -4.00 3.05
N ARG A 68 15.63 -4.66 4.22
CA ARG A 68 14.97 -5.96 4.41
C ARG A 68 13.44 -5.81 4.38
N VAL A 69 12.91 -4.78 5.02
CA VAL A 69 11.48 -4.47 5.02
C VAL A 69 11.00 -4.18 3.60
N ASP A 70 11.73 -3.37 2.82
CA ASP A 70 11.43 -3.10 1.41
C ASP A 70 11.43 -4.39 0.57
N ALA A 71 12.47 -5.22 0.71
CA ALA A 71 12.58 -6.48 -0.02
C ALA A 71 11.43 -7.46 0.30
N GLN A 72 10.90 -7.43 1.52
CA GLN A 72 9.75 -8.26 1.91
C GLN A 72 8.40 -7.69 1.47
N LEU A 73 8.25 -6.35 1.45
CA LEU A 73 7.00 -5.69 1.12
C LEU A 73 6.79 -5.56 -0.38
N ARG A 74 7.85 -5.24 -1.14
CA ARG A 74 7.78 -5.03 -2.59
C ARG A 74 7.04 -6.13 -3.35
N PRO A 75 7.34 -7.44 -3.19
CA PRO A 75 6.61 -8.48 -3.91
C PRO A 75 5.12 -8.47 -3.56
N ARG A 76 4.77 -8.30 -2.28
CA ARG A 76 3.36 -8.26 -1.84
C ARG A 76 2.60 -7.06 -2.40
N LEU A 77 3.26 -5.92 -2.56
CA LEU A 77 2.66 -4.72 -3.17
C LEU A 77 2.38 -4.94 -4.65
N LEU A 78 3.32 -5.58 -5.37
CA LEU A 78 3.14 -5.94 -6.77
C LEU A 78 2.05 -7.00 -6.96
N ASP A 79 2.04 -8.03 -6.12
CA ASP A 79 0.98 -9.06 -6.12
C ASP A 79 -0.39 -8.42 -5.89
N ARG A 80 -0.48 -7.46 -4.97
CA ARG A 80 -1.72 -6.74 -4.71
C ARG A 80 -2.21 -5.92 -5.90
N LEU A 81 -1.31 -5.30 -6.65
CA LEU A 81 -1.67 -4.59 -7.88
C LEU A 81 -2.16 -5.56 -8.97
N ALA A 82 -1.54 -6.74 -9.08
CA ALA A 82 -2.02 -7.79 -9.97
C ALA A 82 -3.41 -8.28 -9.57
N GLU A 83 -3.65 -8.54 -8.28
CA GLU A 83 -4.97 -8.93 -7.77
C GLU A 83 -6.05 -7.87 -8.08
N ILE A 84 -5.73 -6.58 -7.95
CA ILE A 84 -6.66 -5.48 -8.26
C ILE A 84 -6.99 -5.48 -9.75
N ARG A 85 -5.97 -5.57 -10.61
CA ARG A 85 -6.18 -5.67 -12.07
C ARG A 85 -7.09 -6.84 -12.40
N ASP A 86 -6.75 -8.03 -11.90
CA ASP A 86 -7.49 -9.25 -12.20
C ASP A 86 -8.94 -9.19 -11.65
N ALA A 87 -9.18 -8.45 -10.56
CA ALA A 87 -10.52 -8.22 -10.02
C ALA A 87 -11.33 -7.26 -10.90
N ILE A 88 -10.71 -6.21 -11.43
CA ILE A 88 -11.34 -5.27 -12.36
C ILE A 88 -11.69 -5.99 -13.67
N GLU A 89 -10.74 -6.75 -14.23
CA GLU A 89 -10.95 -7.53 -15.48
C GLU A 89 -12.07 -8.57 -15.36
N ARG A 90 -12.31 -9.11 -14.16
CA ARG A 90 -13.44 -10.04 -13.89
C ARG A 90 -14.77 -9.35 -13.66
N SER A 91 -14.76 -8.04 -13.38
CA SER A 91 -15.96 -7.26 -13.07
C SER A 91 -16.49 -6.45 -14.26
N GLY A 92 -15.71 -6.36 -15.34
CA GLY A 92 -16.12 -5.79 -16.63
C GLY A 92 -16.65 -6.85 -17.57
#